data_AF-A0A9W6MSC0-F1
#
_entry.id   AF-A0A9W6MSC0-F1
#
_cell.length_a   1.000
_cell.length_b   1.000
_cell.length_c   1.000
_cell.angle_alpha   90.00
_cell.angle_beta   90.00
_cell.angle_gamma   90.00
#
_symmetry.space_group_name_H-M   'P 1'
#
loop_
_entity.id
_entity.type
_entity.pdbx_description
1 polymer ?
#
loop_
_entity_poly.entity_id
_entity_poly.type
_entity_poly.pdbx_seq_one_letter_code
_entity_poly.pdbx_strand_id
1 'polypeptide(L)'
;MAGADWLKAQTSVSQTTACEYMRVARLAELTDLRKFDGGVRAFLEAHASRRMPTPPETPKSAFDRADAEHAKKLQAMAERGGSENERSVAKRKLEAFAERFGMTGEQGFATCPLTTL
;
A
#
# COMPACT_ATOMS: atom_id res chain seq x y z
N MET A 1 15.77 11.04 11.66
CA MET A 1 15.86 11.55 10.28
C MET A 1 17.31 11.86 9.88
N ALA A 2 18.30 10.99 10.15
CA ALA A 2 19.72 11.33 9.94
C ALA A 2 20.25 11.10 8.51
N GLY A 3 19.58 10.25 7.72
CA GLY A 3 20.09 9.84 6.40
C GLY A 3 19.95 10.89 5.29
N ALA A 4 18.90 11.72 5.33
CA ALA A 4 18.63 12.70 4.27
C ALA A 4 19.60 13.89 4.30
N ASP A 5 20.02 14.31 5.49
CA ASP A 5 20.90 15.48 5.68
C ASP A 5 22.35 15.15 5.30
N TRP A 6 22.83 13.95 5.65
CA TRP A 6 24.15 13.48 5.22
C TRP A 6 24.25 13.41 3.70
N LEU A 7 23.19 12.95 3.03
CA LEU A 7 23.17 12.75 1.59
C LEU A 7 23.21 14.08 0.82
N LYS A 8 22.52 15.11 1.32
CA LYS A 8 22.59 16.48 0.78
C LYS A 8 23.95 17.15 1.05
N ALA A 9 24.57 16.85 2.19
CA ALA A 9 25.86 17.44 2.55
C ALA A 9 27.03 16.85 1.75
N GLN A 10 26.92 15.59 1.31
CA GLN A 10 28.01 14.86 0.64
C GLN A 10 27.79 14.65 -0.85
N THR A 11 26.56 14.81 -1.35
CA THR A 11 26.24 14.58 -2.76
C THR A 11 25.31 15.67 -3.29
N SER A 12 25.45 15.98 -4.59
CA SER A 12 24.54 16.90 -5.31
C SER A 12 23.22 16.22 -5.72
N VAL A 13 22.89 15.07 -5.13
CA VAL A 13 21.85 14.17 -5.61
C VAL A 13 20.64 14.23 -4.68
N SER A 14 19.44 14.22 -5.25
CA SER A 14 18.20 14.17 -4.47
C SER A 14 18.07 12.84 -3.70
N GLN A 15 17.38 12.85 -2.56
CA GLN A 15 17.14 11.64 -1.77
C GLN A 15 16.46 10.53 -2.61
N THR A 16 15.51 10.90 -3.47
CA THR A 16 14.81 9.99 -4.36
C THR A 16 15.77 9.27 -5.31
N THR A 17 16.63 10.03 -5.99
CA THR A 17 17.62 9.50 -6.92
C THR A 17 18.62 8.59 -6.21
N ALA A 18 19.04 8.95 -5.00
CA ALA A 18 19.93 8.10 -4.20
C ALA A 18 19.29 6.76 -3.83
N CYS A 19 18.00 6.75 -3.47
CA CYS A 19 17.26 5.51 -3.24
C CYS A 19 17.13 4.65 -4.51
N GLU A 20 16.95 5.26 -5.67
CA GLU A 20 16.94 4.56 -6.95
C GLU A 20 18.30 3.90 -7.24
N TYR A 21 19.41 4.61 -7.06
CA TYR A 21 20.75 4.05 -7.22
C TYR A 21 21.05 2.90 -6.26
N MET A 22 20.65 3.02 -5.00
CA MET A 22 20.82 1.91 -4.03
C MET A 22 20.00 0.68 -4.43
N ARG A 23 18.79 0.87 -4.98
CA ARG A 23 17.98 -0.24 -5.51
C ARG A 23 18.64 -0.89 -6.71
N VAL A 24 19.18 -0.10 -7.64
CA VAL A 24 19.93 -0.62 -8.79
C VAL A 24 21.15 -1.41 -8.33
N ALA A 25 21.95 -0.87 -7.40
CA ALA A 25 23.14 -1.53 -6.89
C ALA A 25 22.83 -2.91 -6.29
N ARG A 26 21.75 -3.00 -5.50
CA ARG A 26 21.31 -4.27 -4.91
C ARG A 26 20.86 -5.29 -5.95
N LEU A 27 20.28 -4.84 -7.07
CA LEU A 27 19.80 -5.71 -8.15
C LEU A 27 20.90 -6.04 -9.17
N ALA A 28 21.95 -5.21 -9.27
CA ALA A 28 23.11 -5.41 -10.13
C ALA A 28 23.95 -6.63 -9.71
N GLU A 29 23.88 -7.05 -8.44
CA GLU A 29 24.49 -8.30 -7.97
C GLU A 29 23.88 -9.54 -8.67
N LEU A 30 22.67 -9.40 -9.20
CA LEU A 30 21.90 -10.48 -9.82
C LEU A 30 21.79 -10.35 -11.34
N THR A 31 22.18 -9.21 -11.92
CA THR A 31 22.02 -8.90 -13.35
C THR A 31 23.16 -8.03 -13.92
N ASP A 32 23.59 -8.29 -15.17
CA ASP A 32 24.56 -7.43 -15.88
C ASP A 32 23.94 -6.10 -16.31
N LEU A 33 24.37 -5.01 -15.66
CA LEU A 33 23.93 -3.64 -15.93
C LEU A 33 24.22 -3.16 -17.36
N ARG A 34 25.23 -3.73 -18.04
CA ARG A 34 25.64 -3.31 -19.39
C ARG A 34 24.64 -3.71 -20.47
N LYS A 35 23.66 -4.54 -20.14
CA LYS A 35 22.60 -4.98 -21.07
C LYS A 35 21.40 -4.04 -21.08
N PHE A 36 21.44 -2.95 -20.32
CA PHE A 36 20.30 -2.06 -20.12
C PHE A 36 20.58 -0.65 -20.65
N ASP A 37 20.13 -0.38 -21.88
CA ASP A 37 20.31 0.93 -22.53
C ASP A 37 19.22 1.96 -22.15
N GLY A 38 18.20 1.55 -21.39
CA GLY A 38 17.08 2.42 -20.98
C GLY A 38 17.30 3.26 -19.71
N GLY A 39 18.49 3.18 -19.11
CA GLY A 39 18.82 3.89 -17.87
C GLY A 39 18.16 3.30 -16.61
N VAL A 40 18.36 3.99 -15.48
CA VAL A 40 18.01 3.52 -14.11
C VAL A 40 16.53 3.21 -13.94
N ARG A 41 15.64 4.04 -14.47
CA ARG A 41 14.20 3.83 -14.35
C ARG A 41 13.73 2.58 -15.09
N ALA A 42 14.18 2.41 -16.33
CA ALA A 42 13.82 1.24 -17.14
C ALA A 42 14.37 -0.05 -16.49
N PHE A 43 15.57 0.01 -15.91
CA PHE A 43 16.14 -1.11 -15.16
C PHE A 43 15.29 -1.48 -13.94
N LEU A 44 14.88 -0.49 -13.14
CA LEU A 44 14.05 -0.71 -11.96
C LEU A 44 12.65 -1.23 -12.32
N GLU A 45 12.10 -0.82 -13.46
CA GLU A 45 10.81 -1.30 -13.95
C GLU A 45 10.90 -2.77 -14.41
N ALA A 46 11.94 -3.13 -15.18
CA ALA A 46 12.14 -4.50 -15.64
C ALA A 46 12.44 -5.49 -14.51
N HIS A 47 13.02 -5.01 -13.40
CA HIS A 47 13.31 -5.81 -12.21
C HIS A 47 12.32 -5.56 -11.06
N ALA A 48 11.24 -4.81 -11.31
CA ALA A 48 10.19 -4.65 -10.31
C ALA A 48 9.57 -6.03 -10.07
N SER A 49 9.54 -6.46 -8.81
CA SER A 49 8.83 -7.68 -8.43
C SER A 49 7.41 -7.57 -8.95
N ARG A 50 7.01 -8.53 -9.79
CA ARG A 50 5.65 -8.61 -10.33
C ARG A 50 4.71 -8.48 -9.14
N ARG A 51 3.85 -7.46 -9.13
CA ARG A 51 2.78 -7.38 -8.13
C ARG A 51 2.02 -8.69 -8.26
N MET A 52 2.15 -9.56 -7.26
CA MET A 52 1.37 -10.79 -7.23
C MET A 52 -0.08 -10.36 -7.40
N PRO A 53 -0.82 -10.89 -8.40
CA PRO A 53 -2.24 -10.64 -8.46
C PRO A 53 -2.79 -11.05 -7.10
N THR A 54 -3.49 -10.12 -6.44
CA THR A 54 -4.20 -10.44 -5.20
C THR A 54 -4.97 -11.73 -5.49
N PRO A 55 -4.79 -12.80 -4.68
CA PRO A 55 -5.56 -14.01 -4.88
C PRO A 55 -7.03 -13.63 -4.99
N PRO A 56 -7.80 -14.17 -5.94
CA PRO A 56 -9.24 -13.93 -5.97
C PRO A 56 -9.77 -14.36 -4.61
N GLU A 57 -10.17 -13.38 -3.80
CA GLU A 57 -10.74 -13.66 -2.51
C GLU A 57 -12.02 -14.44 -2.77
N THR A 58 -12.06 -15.68 -2.28
CA THR A 58 -13.31 -16.44 -2.24
C THR A 58 -14.35 -15.55 -1.56
N PRO A 59 -15.49 -15.26 -2.21
CA PRO A 59 -16.52 -14.43 -1.61
C PRO A 59 -16.95 -15.09 -0.30
N LYS A 60 -16.59 -14.46 0.82
CA LYS A 60 -16.99 -14.90 2.15
C LYS A 60 -18.52 -14.75 2.22
N SER A 61 -19.23 -15.86 2.44
CA SER A 61 -20.69 -15.88 2.40
C SER A 61 -21.37 -15.18 3.58
N ALA A 62 -20.62 -14.89 4.65
CA ALA A 62 -21.14 -14.27 5.86
C ALA A 62 -20.18 -13.22 6.39
N PHE A 63 -20.75 -12.08 6.79
CA PHE A 63 -20.07 -11.01 7.50
C PHE A 63 -19.94 -11.39 8.97
N ASP A 64 -18.72 -11.57 9.47
CA ASP A 64 -18.47 -12.00 10.84
C ASP A 64 -18.04 -10.84 11.77
N ARG A 65 -17.83 -11.14 13.05
CA ARG A 65 -17.42 -10.15 14.05
C ARG A 65 -16.05 -9.53 13.75
N ALA A 66 -15.11 -10.31 13.21
CA ALA A 66 -13.79 -9.83 12.87
C ALA A 66 -13.86 -8.85 11.67
N ASP A 67 -14.76 -9.12 10.73
CA ASP A 67 -15.05 -8.24 9.59
C ASP A 67 -15.61 -6.88 10.08
N ALA A 68 -16.49 -6.89 11.09
CA ALA A 68 -17.01 -5.67 11.72
C ALA A 68 -15.94 -4.85 12.47
N GLU A 69 -15.07 -5.52 13.23
CA GLU A 69 -13.95 -4.84 13.91
C GLU A 69 -12.96 -4.24 12.90
N HIS A 70 -12.72 -4.95 11.80
CA HIS A 70 -11.89 -4.48 10.71
C HIS A 70 -12.49 -3.24 10.01
N ALA A 71 -13.78 -3.27 9.69
CA ALA A 71 -14.50 -2.11 9.12
C ALA A 71 -14.45 -0.89 10.05
N LYS A 72 -14.67 -1.07 11.36
CA LYS A 72 -14.56 0.01 12.36
C LYS A 72 -13.16 0.62 12.40
N LYS A 73 -12.12 -0.20 12.29
CA LYS A 73 -10.73 0.29 12.26
C LYS A 73 -10.43 1.10 11.01
N LEU A 74 -10.93 0.65 9.84
CA LEU A 74 -10.80 1.38 8.59
C LEU A 74 -11.54 2.73 8.64
N GLN A 75 -12.74 2.75 9.20
CA GLN A 75 -13.50 3.98 9.41
C GLN A 75 -12.77 4.95 10.35
N ALA A 76 -12.26 4.47 11.49
CA ALA A 76 -11.49 5.29 12.41
C ALA A 76 -10.24 5.91 11.74
N MET A 77 -9.56 5.17 10.85
CA MET A 77 -8.44 5.70 10.06
C MET A 77 -8.89 6.69 8.97
N ALA A 78 -10.05 6.48 8.37
CA ALA A 78 -10.63 7.40 7.39
C ALA A 78 -11.01 8.75 8.01
N GLU A 79 -11.47 8.75 9.25
CA GLU A 79 -11.86 9.95 9.99
C GLU A 79 -10.67 10.63 10.68
N ARG A 80 -9.77 9.86 11.30
CA ARG A 80 -8.73 10.37 12.22
C ARG A 80 -7.30 10.19 11.70
N GLY A 81 -7.11 9.76 10.44
CA GLY A 81 -5.78 9.57 9.86
C GLY A 81 -4.90 10.82 9.96
N GLY A 82 -3.59 10.62 10.17
CA GLY A 82 -2.65 11.72 10.41
C GLY A 82 -2.46 12.61 9.18
N SER A 83 -2.52 12.03 7.99
CA SER A 83 -2.44 12.74 6.71
C SER A 83 -3.67 12.54 5.83
N GLU A 84 -3.93 13.49 4.93
CA GLU A 84 -5.03 13.42 3.96
C GLU A 84 -4.92 12.19 3.03
N ASN A 85 -3.69 11.83 2.65
CA ASN A 85 -3.43 10.65 1.84
C ASN A 85 -3.78 9.35 2.58
N GLU A 86 -3.46 9.26 3.88
CA GLU A 86 -3.85 8.11 4.71
C GLU A 86 -5.38 8.00 4.84
N ARG A 87 -6.07 9.13 5.04
CA ARG A 87 -7.55 9.15 5.10
C ARG A 87 -8.17 8.71 3.79
N SER A 88 -7.66 9.19 2.65
CA SER A 88 -8.14 8.82 1.32
C SER A 88 -7.93 7.32 1.04
N VAL A 89 -6.76 6.79 1.36
CA VAL A 89 -6.46 5.35 1.24
C VAL A 89 -7.36 4.52 2.15
N ALA A 90 -7.63 4.97 3.37
CA ALA A 90 -8.52 4.28 4.30
C ALA A 90 -9.98 4.25 3.80
N LYS A 91 -10.50 5.36 3.24
CA LYS A 91 -11.83 5.40 2.61
C LYS A 91 -11.94 4.40 1.46
N ARG A 92 -10.97 4.42 0.55
CA ARG A 92 -10.95 3.49 -0.59
C ARG A 92 -10.87 2.02 -0.16
N LYS A 93 -10.15 1.73 0.92
CA LYS A 93 -10.10 0.37 1.50
C LYS A 93 -11.43 -0.03 2.15
N LEU A 94 -12.12 0.91 2.81
CA LEU A 94 -13.44 0.67 3.40
C LEU A 94 -14.48 0.38 2.31
N GLU A 95 -14.49 1.16 1.22
CA GLU A 95 -15.36 0.94 0.06
C GLU A 95 -15.11 -0.44 -0.58
N ALA A 96 -13.84 -0.73 -0.92
CA ALA A 96 -13.48 -2.03 -1.50
C ALA A 96 -13.78 -3.20 -0.55
N PHE A 97 -13.75 -2.98 0.78
CA PHE A 97 -14.11 -3.98 1.76
C PHE A 97 -15.63 -4.23 1.79
N ALA A 98 -16.44 -3.18 1.71
CA ALA A 98 -17.90 -3.30 1.69
C ALA A 98 -18.42 -3.93 0.38
N GLU A 99 -17.82 -3.58 -0.76
CA GLU A 99 -18.16 -4.14 -2.08
C GLU A 99 -18.02 -5.67 -2.12
N ARG A 100 -17.09 -6.25 -1.35
CA ARG A 100 -16.88 -7.71 -1.26
C ARG A 100 -18.08 -8.45 -0.66
N PHE A 101 -18.91 -7.76 0.10
CA PHE A 101 -20.12 -8.30 0.72
C PHE A 101 -21.39 -7.81 0.02
N GLY A 102 -21.28 -7.13 -1.13
CA GLY A 102 -22.41 -6.50 -1.81
C GLY A 102 -23.04 -5.35 -1.02
N MET A 103 -22.29 -4.74 -0.10
CA MET A 103 -22.73 -3.64 0.76
C MET A 103 -22.12 -2.32 0.31
N THR A 104 -22.79 -1.21 0.59
CA THR A 104 -22.16 0.12 0.52
C THR A 104 -21.30 0.35 1.78
N GLY A 105 -20.28 1.21 1.70
CA GLY A 105 -19.36 1.50 2.82
C GLY A 105 -20.05 1.90 4.13
N GLU A 106 -21.23 2.51 4.05
CA GLU A 106 -22.07 2.86 5.20
C GLU A 106 -22.85 1.66 5.79
N GLN A 107 -23.21 0.67 4.95
CA GLN A 107 -23.96 -0.52 5.38
C GLN A 107 -23.07 -1.56 6.07
N GLY A 108 -21.80 -1.70 5.67
CA GLY A 108 -20.84 -2.59 6.33
C GLY A 108 -20.53 -2.22 7.79
N PHE A 109 -20.80 -0.98 8.19
CA PHE A 109 -20.71 -0.51 9.57
C PHE A 109 -21.96 -0.85 10.40
N ALA A 110 -23.13 -0.86 9.78
CA ALA A 110 -24.43 -0.99 10.44
C ALA A 110 -24.87 -2.44 10.70
N THR A 111 -24.20 -3.43 10.12
CA THR A 111 -24.61 -4.85 10.13
C THR A 111 -24.12 -5.66 11.33
N CYS A 112 -23.56 -5.03 12.37
CA CYS A 112 -23.53 -5.66 13.69
C CYS A 112 -24.87 -5.42 14.40
N PRO A 113 -25.80 -6.38 14.46
CA PRO A 113 -26.75 -6.38 15.56
C PRO A 113 -25.90 -6.50 16.83
N LEU A 114 -25.93 -5.48 17.66
CA LEU A 114 -25.75 -5.71 19.09
C LEU A 114 -26.80 -6.73 19.47
N THR A 115 -26.43 -8.01 19.50
CA THR A 115 -27.25 -9.03 20.15
C THR A 115 -27.30 -8.62 21.60
N THR A 116 -28.42 -8.02 21.97
CA THR A 116 -28.95 -7.97 23.32
C THR A 116 -28.69 -9.30 23.99
N LEU A 117 -27.96 -9.29 25.11
CA LEU A 117 -28.13 -10.16 26.27
C LEU A 117 -27.29 -9.58 27.42
#